data_AF-A0A965UWC7-F1
#
_entry.id   AF-A0A965UWC7-F1
#
_cell.length_a   1.000
_cell.length_b   1.000
_cell.length_c   1.000
_cell.angle_alpha   90.00
_cell.angle_beta   90.00
_cell.angle_gamma   90.00
#
_symmetry.space_group_name_H-M   'P 1'
#
loop_
_entity.id
_entity.type
_entity.pdbx_description
1 polymer ?
#
loop_
_entity_poly.entity_id
_entity_poly.type
_entity_poly.pdbx_seq_one_letter_code
_entity_poly.pdbx_strand_id
1 'polypeptide(L)' 'VGFIQDIMDYRKSLVPTGEGIRHFLATTPDGFLSCDGSAVSRTTYAALFSALGETYGAGDGSTTFNLPTAAGFVVKT' A
#
# COMPACT_ATOMS: atom_id res chain seq x y z
N VAL A 1 -26.02 0.57 4.18
CA VAL A 1 -25.91 -0.67 4.97
C VAL A 1 -26.67 -1.75 4.24
N GLY A 2 -25.96 -2.57 3.47
CA GLY A 2 -26.56 -3.51 2.54
C GLY A 2 -25.69 -4.75 2.51
N PHE A 3 -26.29 -5.90 2.78
CA PHE A 3 -25.60 -7.18 2.97
C PHE A 3 -24.52 -7.49 1.90
N ILE A 4 -24.77 -7.12 0.64
CA ILE A 4 -23.80 -7.29 -0.46
C ILE A 4 -22.61 -6.33 -0.31
N GLN A 5 -22.84 -5.09 0.12
CA GLN A 5 -21.79 -4.12 0.41
C GLN A 5 -20.94 -4.58 1.60
N ASP A 6 -21.58 -5.12 2.64
CA ASP A 6 -20.90 -5.62 3.83
C ASP A 6 -19.98 -6.83 3.51
N ILE A 7 -20.40 -7.73 2.61
CA ILE A 7 -19.56 -8.82 2.09
C ILE A 7 -18.41 -8.27 1.22
N MET A 8 -18.68 -7.27 0.39
CA MET A 8 -17.66 -6.63 -0.46
C MET A 8 -16.66 -5.80 0.34
N ASP A 9 -17.03 -5.34 1.53
CA ASP A 9 -16.16 -4.64 2.47
C ASP A 9 -15.37 -5.63 3.35
N TYR A 10 -15.94 -6.79 3.68
CA TYR A 10 -15.22 -7.86 4.38
C TYR A 10 -13.99 -8.36 3.59
N ARG A 11 -14.09 -8.53 2.26
CA ARG A 11 -12.92 -8.90 1.44
C ARG A 11 -11.83 -7.82 1.38
N LYS A 12 -12.21 -6.54 1.50
CA LYS A 12 -11.26 -5.41 1.53
C LYS A 12 -10.60 -5.28 2.89
N SER A 13 -11.23 -5.80 3.95
CA SER A 13 -10.78 -5.76 5.34
C SER A 13 -9.75 -6.82 5.71
N LEU A 14 -9.56 -7.87 4.90
CA LEU A 14 -8.61 -8.94 5.26
C LEU A 14 -7.16 -8.47 5.27
N VAL A 15 -6.88 -7.34 4.62
CA VAL A 15 -5.57 -6.69 4.58
C VAL A 15 -5.75 -5.20 4.78
N PRO A 16 -5.50 -4.68 6.00
CA PRO A 16 -5.40 -3.25 6.25
C PRO A 16 -4.42 -2.52 5.31
N THR A 17 -4.72 -1.28 4.97
CA THR A 17 -3.80 -0.40 4.23
C THR A 17 -2.49 -0.22 5.01
N GLY A 18 -1.35 -0.34 4.32
CA GLY A 18 -0.02 -0.30 4.93
C GLY A 18 0.56 -1.67 5.31
N GLU A 19 -0.23 -2.74 5.29
CA GLU A 19 0.32 -4.08 5.50
C GLU A 19 1.15 -4.57 4.32
N GLY A 20 2.32 -5.15 4.64
CA GLY A 20 3.20 -5.81 3.69
C GLY A 20 2.87 -7.30 3.59
N ILE A 21 2.57 -7.77 2.38
CA ILE A 21 2.26 -9.18 2.10
C ILE A 21 3.32 -9.77 1.19
N ARG A 22 3.78 -10.97 1.52
CA ARG A 22 4.61 -11.75 0.61
C ARG A 22 3.79 -12.19 -0.60
N HIS A 23 4.29 -11.87 -1.77
CA HIS A 23 3.63 -12.12 -3.03
C HIS A 23 4.54 -12.92 -3.97
N PHE A 24 3.94 -13.82 -4.75
CA PHE A 24 4.65 -14.73 -5.64
C PHE A 24 4.25 -14.61 -7.12
N LEU A 25 3.32 -13.70 -7.47
CA LEU A 25 2.97 -13.50 -8.87
C LEU A 25 4.06 -12.69 -9.57
N ALA A 26 4.12 -12.79 -10.90
CA ALA A 26 5.08 -12.05 -11.71
C ALA A 26 4.76 -10.55 -11.80
N THR A 27 3.50 -10.18 -11.55
CA THR A 27 3.00 -8.81 -11.66
C THR A 27 2.25 -8.39 -10.40
N THR A 28 2.51 -7.18 -9.94
CA THR A 28 1.84 -6.58 -8.78
C THR A 28 0.35 -6.47 -9.04
N PRO A 29 -0.52 -7.06 -8.18
CA PRO A 29 -1.97 -6.98 -8.35
C PRO A 29 -2.49 -5.55 -8.12
N ASP A 30 -3.64 -5.25 -8.71
CA ASP A 30 -4.33 -3.98 -8.50
C ASP A 30 -4.63 -3.72 -7.01
N GLY A 31 -4.42 -2.48 -6.58
CA GLY A 31 -4.60 -2.07 -5.19
C GLY A 31 -3.46 -2.49 -4.25
N PHE A 32 -2.30 -2.84 -4.81
CA PHE A 32 -1.05 -3.05 -4.10
C PHE A 32 0.09 -2.31 -4.82
N LEU A 33 1.14 -1.96 -4.07
CA LEU A 33 2.38 -1.43 -4.61
C LEU A 33 3.53 -2.37 -4.30
N SER A 34 4.48 -2.49 -5.21
CA SER A 34 5.72 -3.25 -4.97
C SER A 34 6.54 -2.57 -3.87
N CYS A 35 7.09 -3.38 -2.96
CA CYS A 35 8.08 -2.89 -2.00
C CYS A 35 9.47 -2.81 -2.65
N ASP A 36 9.64 -1.87 -3.59
CA ASP A 36 10.87 -1.68 -4.37
C ASP A 36 11.72 -0.46 -3.92
N GLY A 37 11.27 0.28 -2.92
CA GLY A 37 11.92 1.52 -2.49
C GLY A 37 11.56 2.75 -3.32
N SER A 38 10.60 2.66 -4.25
CA SER A 38 10.17 3.81 -5.06
C SER A 38 9.52 4.91 -4.22
N ALA A 39 9.66 6.14 -4.71
CA ALA A 39 8.95 7.30 -4.17
C ALA A 39 7.56 7.40 -4.81
N VAL A 40 6.51 7.41 -3.98
CA VAL A 40 5.11 7.47 -4.44
C VAL A 40 4.38 8.67 -3.85
N SER A 41 3.33 9.14 -4.52
CA SER A 41 2.61 10.36 -4.17
C SER A 41 1.84 10.24 -2.83
N ARG A 42 2.05 11.22 -1.94
CA ARG A 42 1.31 11.35 -0.66
C ARG A 42 -0.18 11.58 -0.88
N THR A 43 -0.56 12.29 -1.95
CA THR A 43 -1.97 12.61 -2.22
C THR A 43 -2.70 11.43 -2.85
N THR A 44 -2.04 10.71 -3.76
CA THR A 44 -2.62 9.54 -4.43
C THR A 44 -2.78 8.37 -3.44
N TYR A 45 -1.82 8.20 -2.54
CA TYR A 45 -1.79 7.11 -1.55
C TYR A 45 -1.88 7.65 -0.12
N ALA A 46 -2.87 8.51 0.15
CA ALA A 46 -3.02 9.20 1.43
C ALA A 46 -3.18 8.24 2.63
N ALA A 47 -3.95 7.16 2.46
CA ALA A 47 -4.14 6.16 3.51
C ALA A 47 -2.84 5.39 3.79
N LEU A 48 -2.09 5.04 2.74
CA LEU A 48 -0.79 4.40 2.88
C LEU A 48 0.25 5.33 3.53
N PHE A 49 0.28 6.61 3.14
CA PHE A 49 1.12 7.61 3.78
C PHE A 49 0.76 7.81 5.25
N SER A 50 -0.53 7.77 5.61
CA SER A 50 -0.96 7.82 7.01
C SER A 50 -0.47 6.62 7.83
N ALA A 51 -0.27 5.46 7.21
CA ALA A 51 0.20 4.24 7.88
C ALA A 51 1.74 4.18 7.97
N LEU A 52 2.46 4.52 6.90
CA LEU A 52 3.92 4.39 6.82
C LEU A 52 4.68 5.68 7.14
N GLY A 53 4.03 6.83 6.95
CA GLY A 53 4.66 8.14 7.06
C GLY A 53 5.93 8.25 6.21
N GLU A 54 6.99 8.76 6.83
CA GLU A 54 8.30 8.92 6.21
C GLU A 54 9.30 7.85 6.70
N THR A 55 8.83 6.75 7.30
CA THR A 55 9.68 5.70 7.92
C THR A 55 10.71 5.13 6.94
N TYR A 56 10.39 5.04 5.66
CA TYR A 56 11.28 4.53 4.61
C TYR A 56 11.95 5.64 3.79
N GLY A 57 11.79 6.88 4.21
CA GLY A 57 12.32 8.08 3.57
C GLY A 57 11.22 9.04 3.15
N ALA A 58 11.53 10.34 3.23
CA ALA A 58 10.60 11.42 2.92
C ALA A 58 10.32 11.60 1.42
N GLY A 59 10.87 10.75 0.54
CA GLY A 59 10.82 10.93 -0.91
C GLY A 59 11.51 12.22 -1.33
N ASP A 60 10.76 13.09 -2.00
CA ASP A 60 11.13 14.47 -2.38
C ASP A 60 11.04 15.49 -1.23
N GLY A 61 10.59 15.07 -0.04
CA GLY A 61 10.41 15.93 1.12
C GLY A 61 9.15 16.81 1.09
N SER A 62 8.26 16.64 0.12
CA SER A 62 7.05 17.45 -0.01
C SER A 62 5.84 16.67 -0.50
N THR A 63 5.91 16.07 -1.68
CA THR A 63 4.75 15.48 -2.36
C THR A 63 4.78 13.96 -2.43
N THR A 64 5.91 13.34 -2.10
CA THR A 64 6.12 11.90 -2.17
C THR A 64 6.65 11.33 -0.85
N PHE A 65 6.59 10.02 -0.71
CA PHE A 65 7.21 9.26 0.36
C PHE A 65 7.74 7.95 -0.21
N ASN A 66 8.76 7.39 0.43
CA ASN A 66 9.35 6.15 -0.04
C ASN A 66 8.61 4.93 0.48
N LEU A 67 8.54 3.90 -0.36
CA LEU A 67 8.09 2.57 0.02
C LEU A 67 9.23 1.78 0.70
N PRO A 68 8.91 0.68 1.41
CA PRO A 68 9.90 -0.26 1.88
C PRO A 68 10.64 -0.91 0.70
N THR A 69 11.88 -1.33 0.90
CA THR A 69 12.61 -2.19 -0.04
C THR A 69 12.61 -3.63 0.49
N ALA A 70 11.74 -4.47 -0.06
CA ALA A 70 11.62 -5.87 0.31
C ALA A 70 11.22 -6.72 -0.91
N ALA A 71 12.18 -7.48 -1.44
CA ALA A 71 11.95 -8.33 -2.60
C ALA A 71 10.87 -9.40 -2.33
N GLY A 72 9.92 -9.51 -3.25
CA GLY A 72 8.78 -10.44 -3.13
C GLY A 72 7.73 -9.99 -2.11
N PHE A 73 7.72 -8.71 -1.72
CA PHE A 73 6.66 -8.12 -0.92
C PHE A 73 5.94 -7.02 -1.69
N VAL A 74 4.64 -6.89 -1.40
CA VAL A 74 3.79 -5.81 -1.85
C VAL A 74 3.10 -5.18 -0.65
N VAL A 75 2.79 -3.88 -0.72
CA VAL A 75 2.07 -3.15 0.32
C VAL A 75 0.66 -2.81 -0.14
N LYS A 76 -0.33 -2.97 0.74
CA LYS A 76 -1.71 -2.61 0.45
C LYS A 76 -1.87 -1.08 0.40
N THR A 77 -2.37 -0.55 -0.72
CA THR A 77 -2.65 0.88 -0.91
C THR A 77 -3.94 1.35 -0.27
#